data_AF-A0A6V8P4C6-F1
#
_entry.id   AF-A0A6V8P4C6-F1
#
_cell.length_a   1.000
_cell.length_b   1.000
_cell.length_c   1.000
_cell.angle_alpha   90.00
_cell.angle_beta   90.00
_cell.angle_gamma   90.00
#
_symmetry.space_group_name_H-M   'P 1'
#
loop_
_entity.id
_entity.type
_entity.pdbx_description
1 polymer ?
#
loop_
_entity_poly.entity_id
_entity_poly.type
_entity_poly.pdbx_seq_one_letter_code
_entity_poly.pdbx_strand_id
1 'polypeptide(L)'
;RFTVAGIPLITSVSLRLGLKDILSAYLPPIYGNESIPVVDTLILLMCNITLGRQPLYELGQWVQSIDPSCFGLSVENLRIFNDDRFARALDKLYLADRASLMTEVVVEMIEEVDLELSRIHNDSTTVKAYGKIPGKTITGLELARGNSKDHRPDLKQLVFSCVLRPIPATDYDLNRPPI
;
A
#
# COMPACT_ATOMS: atom_id res chain seq x y z
N ARG A 1 24.92 -13.22 -11.81
CA ARG A 1 24.44 -12.38 -12.93
C ARG A 1 23.30 -11.54 -12.37
N PHE A 2 23.37 -10.23 -12.50
CA PHE A 2 22.36 -9.33 -11.92
C PHE A 2 21.14 -9.18 -12.84
N THR A 3 20.01 -8.87 -12.24
CA THR A 3 18.71 -8.69 -12.90
C THR A 3 18.23 -7.26 -12.74
N VAL A 4 17.79 -6.65 -13.85
CA VAL A 4 17.20 -5.29 -13.87
C VAL A 4 15.67 -5.34 -13.86
N ALA A 5 15.07 -6.25 -14.64
CA ALA A 5 13.61 -6.43 -14.76
C ALA A 5 12.85 -5.09 -14.95
N GLY A 6 11.65 -4.96 -14.38
CA GLY A 6 10.87 -3.72 -14.40
C GLY A 6 11.22 -2.70 -13.31
N ILE A 7 12.33 -2.90 -12.59
CA ILE A 7 12.71 -2.06 -11.44
C ILE A 7 12.89 -0.59 -11.85
N PRO A 8 13.60 -0.24 -12.95
CA PRO A 8 13.77 1.16 -13.32
C PRO A 8 12.45 1.88 -13.58
N LEU A 9 11.46 1.19 -14.15
CA LEU A 9 10.13 1.75 -14.38
C LEU A 9 9.40 2.02 -13.06
N ILE A 10 9.40 1.05 -12.14
CA ILE A 10 8.75 1.18 -10.84
C ILE A 10 9.41 2.31 -10.03
N THR A 11 10.74 2.37 -10.02
CA THR A 11 11.51 3.42 -9.35
C THR A 11 11.24 4.78 -9.98
N SER A 12 11.16 4.89 -11.31
CA SER A 12 10.81 6.14 -12.00
C SER A 12 9.42 6.64 -11.65
N VAL A 13 8.41 5.77 -11.63
CA VAL A 13 7.04 6.14 -11.21
C VAL A 13 7.02 6.52 -9.74
N SER A 14 7.72 5.78 -8.89
CA SER A 14 7.81 6.07 -7.45
C SER A 14 8.48 7.42 -7.16
N LEU A 15 9.47 7.82 -7.99
CA LEU A 15 10.11 9.14 -7.91
C LEU A 15 9.17 10.25 -8.37
N ARG A 16 8.43 10.05 -9.47
CA ARG A 16 7.45 11.02 -9.96
C ARG A 16 6.34 11.30 -8.95
N LEU A 17 5.87 10.26 -8.27
CA LEU A 17 4.85 10.36 -7.22
C LEU A 17 5.38 10.85 -5.87
N GLY A 18 6.65 11.26 -5.76
CA GLY A 18 7.22 11.69 -4.47
C GLY A 18 7.13 10.63 -3.37
N LEU A 19 7.03 9.34 -3.73
CA LEU A 19 6.53 8.32 -2.80
C LEU A 19 7.44 8.12 -1.59
N LYS A 20 8.75 8.35 -1.77
CA LYS A 20 9.70 8.30 -0.65
C LYS A 20 9.45 9.41 0.35
N ASP A 21 9.10 10.60 -0.11
CA ASP A 21 8.86 11.76 0.75
C ASP A 21 7.55 11.58 1.52
N ILE A 22 6.49 11.13 0.82
CA ILE A 22 5.22 10.76 1.45
C ILE A 22 5.47 9.69 2.52
N LEU A 23 6.11 8.57 2.17
CA LEU A 23 6.39 7.51 3.15
C LEU A 23 7.22 8.02 4.35
N SER A 24 8.20 8.91 4.11
CA SER A 24 9.03 9.49 5.17
C SER A 24 8.24 10.39 6.12
N ALA A 25 7.17 11.04 5.65
CA ALA A 25 6.32 11.90 6.48
C ALA A 25 5.47 11.10 7.50
N TYR A 26 5.09 9.87 7.16
CA TYR A 26 4.23 9.02 8.01
C TYR A 26 4.99 7.97 8.81
N LEU A 27 6.22 7.66 8.41
CA LEU A 27 7.04 6.64 9.06
C LEU A 27 8.00 7.28 10.07
N PRO A 28 8.31 6.56 11.16
CA PRO A 28 9.30 7.03 12.10
C PRO A 28 10.66 7.27 11.40
N PRO A 29 11.39 8.33 11.78
CA PRO A 29 12.73 8.56 11.29
C PRO A 29 13.67 7.42 11.68
N ILE A 30 14.87 7.41 11.10
CA ILE A 30 15.91 6.43 11.42
C ILE A 30 16.23 6.51 12.92
N TYR A 31 15.94 5.44 13.67
CA TYR A 31 16.30 5.32 15.09
C TYR A 31 17.47 4.35 15.25
N GLY A 32 18.51 4.77 15.99
CA GLY A 32 19.62 3.90 16.36
C GLY A 32 20.38 3.32 15.15
N ASN A 33 21.10 2.21 15.34
CA ASN A 33 22.02 1.55 14.39
C ASN A 33 21.44 1.11 13.02
N GLU A 34 20.34 1.69 12.54
CA GLU A 34 19.78 1.43 11.22
C GLU A 34 20.63 2.09 10.12
N SER A 35 21.28 1.26 9.31
CA SER A 35 22.15 1.68 8.21
C SER A 35 21.42 2.09 6.93
N ILE A 36 20.14 1.73 6.79
CA ILE A 36 19.33 2.00 5.59
C ILE A 36 17.94 2.42 6.06
N PRO A 37 17.38 3.53 5.54
CA PRO A 37 16.03 3.99 5.82
C PRO A 37 14.96 2.90 5.63
N VAL A 38 13.93 2.95 6.46
CA VAL A 38 12.75 2.05 6.37
C VAL A 38 12.06 2.21 5.03
N VAL A 39 11.96 3.45 4.55
CA VAL A 39 11.34 3.80 3.27
C VAL A 39 11.98 3.04 2.11
N ASP A 40 13.31 2.97 2.06
CA ASP A 40 14.01 2.22 0.99
C ASP A 40 13.70 0.73 1.03
N THR A 41 13.53 0.16 2.23
CA THR A 41 13.13 -1.24 2.41
C THR A 41 11.70 -1.47 1.88
N LEU A 42 10.78 -0.53 2.13
CA LEU A 42 9.39 -0.61 1.66
C LEU A 42 9.27 -0.44 0.14
N ILE A 43 10.03 0.48 -0.47
CA ILE A 43 10.09 0.63 -1.93
C ILE A 43 10.59 -0.65 -2.60
N LEU A 44 11.60 -1.30 -2.01
CA LEU A 44 12.12 -2.57 -2.50
C LEU A 44 11.08 -3.70 -2.39
N LEU A 45 10.31 -3.73 -1.29
CA LEU A 45 9.21 -4.66 -1.11
C LEU A 45 8.07 -4.41 -2.12
N MET A 46 7.75 -3.15 -2.44
CA MET A 46 6.81 -2.83 -3.50
C MET A 46 7.27 -3.35 -4.86
N CYS A 47 8.57 -3.18 -5.17
CA CYS A 47 9.14 -3.73 -6.40
C CYS A 47 8.99 -5.25 -6.45
N ASN A 48 9.22 -5.93 -5.33
CA ASN A 48 9.04 -7.37 -5.23
C ASN A 48 7.59 -7.80 -5.52
N ILE A 49 6.62 -7.15 -4.88
CA ILE A 49 5.19 -7.47 -5.04
C ILE A 49 4.75 -7.24 -6.50
N THR A 50 5.25 -6.17 -7.13
CA THR A 50 4.92 -5.82 -8.51
C THR A 50 5.52 -6.78 -9.55
N LEU A 51 6.71 -7.33 -9.28
CA LEU A 51 7.48 -8.14 -10.25
C LEU A 51 7.29 -9.66 -10.12
N GLY A 52 6.31 -10.13 -9.35
CA GLY A 52 6.02 -11.56 -9.22
C GLY A 52 6.24 -12.15 -7.82
N ARG A 53 6.19 -11.31 -6.78
CA ARG A 53 6.06 -11.61 -5.34
C ARG A 53 6.82 -12.85 -4.87
N GLN A 54 7.98 -12.63 -4.25
CA GLN A 54 8.71 -13.68 -3.52
C GLN A 54 8.26 -13.69 -2.05
N PRO A 55 8.27 -14.85 -1.38
CA PRO A 55 7.98 -14.92 0.05
C PRO A 55 9.07 -14.21 0.88
N LEU A 56 8.70 -13.79 2.10
CA LEU A 56 9.55 -12.94 2.95
C LEU A 56 10.96 -13.53 3.18
N TYR A 57 11.05 -14.84 3.41
CA TYR A 57 12.30 -15.55 3.67
C TYR A 57 13.21 -15.67 2.44
N GLU A 58 12.70 -15.47 1.23
CA GLU A 58 13.47 -15.45 -0.03
C GLU A 58 13.89 -14.04 -0.45
N LEU A 59 13.35 -12.98 0.20
CA LEU A 59 13.62 -11.60 -0.21
C LEU A 59 15.11 -11.24 -0.13
N GLY A 60 15.84 -11.69 0.90
CA GLY A 60 17.26 -11.41 1.00
C GLY A 60 18.07 -11.95 -0.19
N GLN A 61 17.71 -13.15 -0.70
CA GLN A 61 18.32 -13.73 -1.89
C GLN A 61 17.89 -13.00 -3.16
N TRP A 62 16.60 -12.66 -3.26
CA TRP A 62 16.07 -11.90 -4.38
C TRP A 62 16.76 -10.55 -4.53
N VAL A 63 16.94 -9.79 -3.43
CA VAL A 63 17.64 -8.49 -3.44
C VAL A 63 19.08 -8.63 -3.93
N GLN A 64 19.79 -9.68 -3.52
CA GLN A 64 21.16 -9.95 -3.98
C GLN A 64 21.25 -10.30 -5.48
N SER A 65 20.14 -10.72 -6.09
CA SER A 65 20.06 -11.01 -7.52
C SER A 65 19.83 -9.75 -8.38
N ILE A 66 19.46 -8.63 -7.77
CA ILE A 66 19.14 -7.36 -8.45
C ILE A 66 20.43 -6.59 -8.75
N ASP A 67 20.44 -5.88 -9.88
CA ASP A 67 21.51 -4.92 -10.16
C ASP A 67 21.49 -3.74 -9.16
N PRO A 68 22.54 -3.56 -8.34
CA PRO A 68 22.58 -2.51 -7.31
C PRO A 68 22.36 -1.10 -7.86
N SER A 69 22.72 -0.84 -9.13
CA SER A 69 22.54 0.46 -9.79
C SER A 69 21.07 0.87 -9.90
N CYS A 70 20.13 -0.10 -9.90
CA CYS A 70 18.70 0.18 -9.99
C CYS A 70 18.11 0.90 -8.77
N PHE A 71 18.82 0.86 -7.63
CA PHE A 71 18.39 1.46 -6.37
C PHE A 71 19.42 2.46 -5.79
N GLY A 72 20.50 2.75 -6.52
CA GLY A 72 21.59 3.59 -6.01
C GLY A 72 22.28 2.99 -4.78
N LEU A 73 22.22 1.66 -4.61
CA LEU A 73 22.80 0.95 -3.49
C LEU A 73 24.16 0.35 -3.89
N SER A 74 25.09 0.27 -2.94
CA SER A 74 26.31 -0.53 -3.13
C SER A 74 26.00 -2.02 -2.98
N VAL A 75 26.86 -2.89 -3.54
CA VAL A 75 26.76 -4.36 -3.34
C VAL A 75 26.82 -4.73 -1.86
N GLU A 76 27.58 -3.98 -1.07
CA GLU A 76 27.69 -4.18 0.39
C GLU A 76 26.36 -3.88 1.09
N ASN A 77 25.64 -2.84 0.66
CA ASN A 77 24.33 -2.51 1.19
C ASN A 77 23.29 -3.60 0.90
N LEU A 78 23.43 -4.36 -0.20
CA LEU A 78 22.51 -5.46 -0.53
C LEU A 78 22.54 -6.58 0.52
N ARG A 79 23.68 -6.81 1.20
CA ARG A 79 23.80 -7.86 2.23
C ARG A 79 23.04 -7.53 3.51
N ILE A 80 22.65 -6.28 3.69
CA ILE A 80 21.92 -5.79 4.87
C ILE A 80 20.43 -6.16 4.78
N PHE A 81 19.93 -6.49 3.58
CA PHE A 81 18.54 -6.88 3.38
C PHE A 81 18.33 -8.36 3.73
N ASN A 82 17.51 -8.57 4.76
CA ASN A 82 17.03 -9.86 5.21
C ASN A 82 15.55 -9.76 5.59
N ASP A 83 14.93 -10.92 5.80
CA ASP A 83 13.53 -11.05 6.21
C ASP A 83 13.21 -10.27 7.49
N ASP A 84 14.08 -10.30 8.51
CA ASP A 84 13.91 -9.51 9.74
C ASP A 84 13.80 -8.00 9.49
N ARG A 85 14.58 -7.47 8.54
CA ARG A 85 14.50 -6.06 8.14
C ARG A 85 13.17 -5.76 7.45
N PHE A 86 12.74 -6.61 6.53
CA PHE A 86 11.44 -6.43 5.87
C PHE A 86 10.27 -6.55 6.86
N ALA A 87 10.33 -7.48 7.80
CA ALA A 87 9.34 -7.63 8.87
C ALA A 87 9.25 -6.36 9.71
N ARG A 88 10.38 -5.84 10.21
CA ARG A 88 10.41 -4.59 10.98
C ARG A 88 9.92 -3.38 10.19
N ALA A 89 10.16 -3.33 8.88
CA ALA A 89 9.64 -2.26 8.03
C ALA A 89 8.11 -2.35 7.91
N LEU A 90 7.56 -3.56 7.77
CA LEU A 90 6.12 -3.80 7.76
C LEU A 90 5.47 -3.47 9.11
N ASP A 91 6.13 -3.78 10.24
CA ASP A 91 5.64 -3.40 11.57
C ASP A 91 5.53 -1.88 11.71
N LYS A 92 6.54 -1.14 11.25
CA LYS A 92 6.50 0.33 11.25
C LYS A 92 5.37 0.88 10.39
N LEU A 93 5.16 0.29 9.20
CA LEU A 93 4.03 0.66 8.33
C LEU A 93 2.66 0.31 8.94
N TYR A 94 2.59 -0.79 9.70
CA TYR A 94 1.38 -1.19 10.42
C TYR A 94 1.03 -0.22 11.57
N LEU A 95 2.02 0.42 12.17
CA LEU A 95 1.81 1.42 13.23
C LEU A 95 1.53 2.83 12.68
N ALA A 96 1.87 3.11 11.42
CA ALA A 96 1.61 4.40 10.78
C ALA A 96 0.12 4.64 10.52
N ASP A 97 -0.25 5.92 10.38
CA ASP A 97 -1.58 6.31 9.91
C ASP A 97 -1.75 6.01 8.41
N ARG A 98 -2.07 4.73 8.12
CA ARG A 98 -2.21 4.23 6.75
C ARG A 98 -3.36 4.88 5.99
N ALA A 99 -4.39 5.39 6.67
CA ALA A 99 -5.52 6.00 5.98
C ALA A 99 -5.11 7.34 5.37
N SER A 100 -4.43 8.18 6.14
CA SER A 100 -3.88 9.45 5.67
C SER A 100 -2.78 9.24 4.64
N LEU A 101 -1.84 8.31 4.90
CA LEU A 101 -0.81 7.92 3.94
C LEU A 101 -1.41 7.54 2.58
N MET A 102 -2.39 6.62 2.55
CA MET A 102 -3.01 6.20 1.28
C MET A 102 -3.75 7.34 0.60
N THR A 103 -4.37 8.25 1.36
CA THR A 103 -5.05 9.42 0.81
C THR A 103 -4.07 10.35 0.12
N GLU A 104 -2.92 10.63 0.76
CA GLU A 104 -1.89 11.50 0.20
C GLU A 104 -1.28 10.91 -1.09
N VAL A 105 -0.97 9.60 -1.10
CA VAL A 105 -0.51 8.92 -2.31
C VAL A 105 -1.51 9.04 -3.46
N VAL A 106 -2.81 8.89 -3.16
CA VAL A 106 -3.87 9.01 -4.17
C VAL A 106 -3.96 10.44 -4.69
N VAL A 107 -3.95 11.45 -3.81
CA VAL A 107 -3.96 12.89 -4.17
C VAL A 107 -2.79 13.22 -5.09
N GLU A 108 -1.57 12.86 -4.70
CA GLU A 108 -0.37 13.09 -5.52
C GLU A 108 -0.48 12.40 -6.88
N MET A 109 -1.01 11.17 -6.92
CA MET A 109 -1.21 10.44 -8.17
C MET A 109 -2.21 11.14 -9.11
N ILE A 110 -3.29 11.72 -8.58
CA ILE A 110 -4.27 12.44 -9.38
C ILE A 110 -3.63 13.67 -10.01
N GLU A 111 -2.86 14.42 -9.23
CA GLU A 111 -2.19 15.65 -9.68
C GLU A 111 -1.10 15.33 -10.72
N GLU A 112 -0.25 14.33 -10.45
CA GLU A 112 0.87 13.95 -11.33
C GLU A 112 0.41 13.32 -12.67
N VAL A 113 -0.78 12.71 -12.71
CA VAL A 113 -1.32 12.04 -13.90
C VAL A 113 -2.43 12.86 -14.59
N ASP A 114 -2.84 14.00 -14.01
CA ASP A 114 -3.97 14.82 -14.46
C ASP A 114 -5.25 13.98 -14.66
N LEU A 115 -5.61 13.22 -13.61
CA LEU A 115 -6.72 12.27 -13.68
C LEU A 115 -8.07 13.01 -13.65
N GLU A 116 -8.94 12.76 -14.63
CA GLU A 116 -10.29 13.35 -14.66
C GLU A 116 -11.18 12.77 -13.54
N LEU A 117 -11.67 13.66 -12.67
CA LEU A 117 -12.46 13.30 -11.48
C LEU A 117 -13.99 13.36 -11.69
N SER A 118 -14.44 13.62 -12.90
CA SER A 118 -15.87 13.81 -13.22
C SER A 118 -16.73 12.56 -12.99
N ARG A 119 -16.09 11.38 -12.88
CA ARG A 119 -16.76 10.08 -12.74
C ARG A 119 -16.24 9.30 -11.54
N ILE A 120 -17.15 9.07 -10.58
CA ILE A 120 -16.89 8.26 -9.40
C ILE A 120 -17.28 6.82 -9.67
N HIS A 121 -16.32 5.91 -9.53
CA HIS A 121 -16.56 4.47 -9.59
C HIS A 121 -16.55 3.92 -8.16
N ASN A 122 -17.70 3.43 -7.71
CA ASN A 122 -17.81 2.59 -6.51
C ASN A 122 -18.15 1.19 -6.97
N ASP A 123 -17.23 0.25 -6.76
CA ASP A 123 -17.52 -1.16 -6.90
C ASP A 123 -17.63 -1.79 -5.52
N SER A 124 -18.72 -2.51 -5.29
CA SER A 124 -18.90 -3.30 -4.08
C SER A 124 -18.76 -4.78 -4.42
N THR A 125 -18.21 -5.57 -3.53
CA THR A 125 -18.24 -7.03 -3.64
C THR A 125 -18.68 -7.63 -2.32
N THR A 126 -19.18 -8.86 -2.36
CA THR A 126 -19.70 -9.54 -1.19
C THR A 126 -18.77 -10.69 -0.80
N VAL A 127 -18.20 -10.62 0.40
CA VAL A 127 -17.40 -11.71 0.95
C VAL A 127 -18.29 -12.59 1.81
N LYS A 128 -18.45 -13.86 1.43
CA LYS A 128 -19.26 -14.85 2.16
C LYS A 128 -18.41 -15.56 3.20
N ALA A 129 -19.00 -15.82 4.37
CA ALA A 129 -18.39 -16.57 5.44
C ALA A 129 -19.20 -17.85 5.72
N TYR A 130 -18.49 -18.97 5.89
CA TYR A 130 -19.07 -20.26 6.25
C TYR A 130 -18.25 -20.90 7.39
N GLY A 131 -18.89 -21.76 8.18
CA GLY A 131 -18.30 -22.39 9.36
C GLY A 131 -18.64 -21.68 10.68
N LYS A 132 -18.06 -22.17 11.78
CA LYS A 132 -18.37 -21.72 13.14
C LYS A 132 -17.50 -20.51 13.50
N ILE A 133 -17.84 -19.36 12.92
CA ILE A 133 -17.15 -18.09 13.16
C ILE A 133 -18.08 -17.21 14.01
N PRO A 134 -17.62 -16.65 15.16
CA PRO A 134 -18.44 -15.75 15.98
C PRO A 134 -19.00 -14.58 15.17
N GLY A 135 -18.18 -14.07 14.23
CA GLY A 135 -18.59 -13.07 13.25
C GLY A 135 -18.83 -11.70 13.85
N LYS A 136 -18.19 -11.37 14.97
CA LYS A 136 -18.15 -10.04 15.58
C LYS A 136 -16.72 -9.67 15.93
N THR A 137 -16.29 -8.48 15.57
CA THR A 137 -15.01 -7.92 16.03
C THR A 137 -15.22 -7.07 17.28
N ILE A 138 -14.14 -6.81 18.00
CA ILE A 138 -14.14 -5.86 19.14
C ILE A 138 -14.50 -4.43 18.71
N THR A 139 -14.30 -4.10 17.44
CA THR A 139 -14.64 -2.81 16.82
C THR A 139 -16.09 -2.70 16.37
N GLY A 140 -16.91 -3.74 16.59
CA GLY A 140 -18.33 -3.74 16.26
C GLY A 140 -18.67 -4.18 14.83
N LEU A 141 -17.69 -4.60 14.02
CA LEU A 141 -17.96 -5.19 12.71
C LEU A 141 -18.64 -6.55 12.89
N GLU A 142 -19.80 -6.74 12.27
CA GLU A 142 -20.58 -7.99 12.36
C GLU A 142 -20.79 -8.62 10.98
N LEU A 143 -20.62 -9.94 10.91
CA LEU A 143 -21.03 -10.77 9.77
C LEU A 143 -22.55 -10.94 9.82
N ALA A 144 -23.27 -10.31 8.90
CA ALA A 144 -24.73 -10.34 8.82
C ALA A 144 -25.22 -11.11 7.60
N ARG A 145 -26.48 -11.54 7.59
CA ARG A 145 -27.14 -12.05 6.38
C ARG A 145 -27.73 -10.87 5.60
N GLY A 146 -27.81 -10.98 4.28
CA GLY A 146 -28.40 -9.94 3.44
C GLY A 146 -28.38 -10.30 1.96
N ASN A 147 -28.42 -9.28 1.10
CA ASN A 147 -28.37 -9.49 -0.35
C ASN A 147 -26.93 -9.77 -0.81
N SER A 148 -26.68 -10.99 -1.27
CA SER A 148 -25.36 -11.42 -1.72
C SER A 148 -25.25 -11.28 -3.23
N LYS A 149 -24.17 -10.68 -3.75
CA LYS A 149 -23.91 -10.64 -5.21
C LYS A 149 -23.81 -12.04 -5.84
N ASP A 150 -23.42 -13.03 -5.04
CA ASP A 150 -23.37 -14.43 -5.44
C ASP A 150 -24.65 -15.21 -5.13
N HIS A 151 -25.75 -14.51 -4.82
CA HIS A 151 -27.08 -15.08 -4.58
C HIS A 151 -27.13 -16.16 -3.48
N ARG A 152 -26.36 -15.97 -2.39
CA ARG A 152 -26.30 -16.85 -1.21
C ARG A 152 -26.81 -16.17 0.07
N PRO A 153 -28.14 -15.99 0.21
CA PRO A 153 -28.73 -15.33 1.40
C PRO A 153 -28.64 -16.18 2.67
N ASP A 154 -28.33 -17.47 2.55
CA ASP A 154 -28.17 -18.42 3.65
C ASP A 154 -26.90 -18.17 4.47
N LEU A 155 -25.87 -17.60 3.85
CA LEU A 155 -24.57 -17.34 4.46
C LEU A 155 -24.49 -15.95 5.10
N LYS A 156 -23.69 -15.86 6.17
CA LYS A 156 -23.27 -14.56 6.69
C LYS A 156 -22.25 -13.95 5.74
N GLN A 157 -22.24 -12.62 5.63
CA GLN A 157 -21.42 -11.92 4.66
C GLN A 157 -20.96 -10.54 5.15
N LEU A 158 -19.98 -10.00 4.45
CA LEU A 158 -19.55 -8.61 4.50
C LEU A 158 -19.65 -8.01 3.11
N VAL A 159 -20.11 -6.76 3.05
CA VAL A 159 -19.99 -5.95 1.83
C VAL A 159 -18.67 -5.22 1.91
N PHE A 160 -17.78 -5.53 0.97
CA PHE A 160 -16.55 -4.79 0.77
C PHE A 160 -16.82 -3.74 -0.31
N SER A 161 -16.58 -2.46 -0.02
CA SER A 161 -16.74 -1.39 -1.01
C SER A 161 -15.37 -0.85 -1.35
N CYS A 162 -15.02 -0.84 -2.64
CA CYS A 162 -13.90 -0.11 -3.17
C CYS A 162 -14.45 1.17 -3.80
N VAL A 163 -14.21 2.30 -3.16
CA VAL A 163 -14.53 3.61 -3.72
C VAL A 163 -13.24 4.21 -4.24
N LEU A 164 -13.16 4.43 -5.54
CA LEU A 164 -12.15 5.31 -6.10
C LEU A 164 -12.65 6.75 -5.91
N ARG A 165 -12.29 7.35 -4.78
CA ARG A 165 -12.59 8.75 -4.48
C ARG A 165 -11.29 9.55 -4.28
N PRO A 166 -10.82 10.21 -5.34
CA PRO A 166 -10.07 11.45 -5.26
C PRO A 166 -10.83 12.48 -4.43
N ILE A 167 -10.29 12.95 -3.32
CA ILE A 167 -10.84 14.14 -2.64
C ILE A 167 -10.39 15.34 -3.48
N PRO A 168 -11.29 16.07 -4.15
CA PRO A 168 -10.88 17.29 -4.83
C PRO A 168 -10.44 18.30 -3.76
N ALA A 169 -9.19 18.74 -3.83
CA ALA A 169 -8.72 19.91 -3.12
C ALA A 169 -9.27 21.17 -3.80
N THR A 170 -10.58 21.35 -3.83
CA THR A 170 -11.28 22.59 -4.24
C THR A 170 -12.79 22.36 -4.15
N ASP A 171 -13.35 22.61 -2.97
CA ASP A 171 -14.72 23.15 -2.82
C ASP A 171 -15.01 23.59 -1.37
N TYR A 172 -14.03 24.25 -0.73
CA TYR A 172 -14.34 25.13 0.40
C TYR A 172 -14.83 26.48 -0.13
N ASP A 173 -16.01 26.50 -0.76
CA ASP A 173 -16.78 27.74 -0.83
C ASP A 173 -17.49 27.95 0.52
N LEU A 174 -16.81 28.65 1.43
CA LEU A 174 -17.32 29.04 2.74
C LEU A 174 -18.56 29.97 2.66
N ASN A 175 -19.01 30.35 1.45
CA ASN A 175 -20.16 31.24 1.26
C ASN A 175 -21.42 30.55 0.72
N ARG A 176 -21.44 29.22 0.56
CA ARG A 176 -22.64 28.53 0.06
C ARG A 176 -23.62 28.21 1.21
N PRO A 177 -24.84 28.76 1.23
CA PRO A 177 -25.79 28.45 2.29
C PRO A 177 -26.30 27.00 2.16
N PRO A 178 -26.62 26.33 3.28
CA PRO A 178 -27.07 24.93 3.27
C PRO A 178 -28.46 24.81 2.63
N ILE A 179 -28.64 23.78 1.80
CA ILE A 179 -29.95 23.27 1.35
C ILE A 179 -30.45 22.29 2.41
#